data_AF-A0A4D4LL20-F1
#
_entry.id   AF-A0A4D4LL20-F1
#
_cell.length_a   1.000
_cell.length_b   1.000
_cell.length_c   1.000
_cell.angle_alpha   90.00
_cell.angle_beta   90.00
_cell.angle_gamma   90.00
#
_symmetry.space_group_name_H-M   'P 1'
#
loop_
_entity.id
_entity.type
_entity.pdbx_description
1 polymer ?
#
loop_
_entity_poly.entity_id
_entity_poly.type
_entity_poly.pdbx_seq_one_letter_code
_entity_poly.pdbx_strand_id
1 'polypeptide(L)'
;MARVWTAKATAAAHLHTATAHLRLGMFVLFSSAAGTLGSPGQANYAAANAFCDALAAHRRAVGLPGVSIAWGLWADASGMTGHLADADLARMSRTGVASLSTRHGLALLDAAVQHGGARLVAAQVDPRTLAGLPADSLPATLRALAATGGGGGAGRRTAAAAGEDRQVDWGARLAGLSTAERHRLVLNLVRGHAATVLGHADVDAVQAEASFKELGFDSLTAVELRNRLAAATGLRLPAGMVFDYPEAAVLADYLLERLAPGDGAAPGRDAVDPVLGELARLETTLATLDTDDEGRQRITQRLGALLAKWNGGGSGGPADATGFDALEAASDDEMFELIDRELP
;
A
#
# COMPACT_ATOMS: atom_id res chain seq x y z
N MET A 1 19.30 -5.54 -5.12
CA MET A 1 19.18 -7.02 -5.04
C MET A 1 20.54 -7.70 -4.82
N ALA A 2 21.53 -7.46 -5.69
CA ALA A 2 22.85 -8.12 -5.63
C ALA A 2 23.54 -8.06 -4.26
N ARG A 3 23.58 -6.90 -3.60
CA ARG A 3 24.28 -6.74 -2.30
C ARG A 3 23.74 -7.67 -1.20
N VAL A 4 22.41 -7.77 -1.06
CA VAL A 4 21.74 -8.62 -0.07
C VAL A 4 21.93 -10.11 -0.40
N TRP A 5 21.84 -10.45 -1.68
CA TRP A 5 22.07 -11.81 -2.15
C TRP A 5 23.49 -12.27 -1.88
N THR A 6 24.49 -11.46 -2.24
CA THR A 6 25.90 -11.78 -2.05
C THR A 6 26.24 -11.98 -0.57
N ALA A 7 25.78 -11.08 0.30
CA ALA A 7 26.07 -11.14 1.73
C ALA A 7 25.47 -12.37 2.42
N LYS A 8 24.41 -12.97 1.86
CA LYS A 8 23.67 -14.06 2.50
C LYS A 8 23.70 -15.36 1.70
N ALA A 9 23.10 -15.38 0.53
CA ALA A 9 23.00 -16.59 -0.30
C ALA A 9 24.38 -17.03 -0.81
N THR A 10 25.13 -16.12 -1.44
CA THR A 10 26.46 -16.44 -1.97
C THR A 10 27.44 -16.81 -0.85
N ALA A 11 27.45 -16.05 0.25
CA ALA A 11 28.29 -16.36 1.40
C ALA A 11 27.96 -17.75 2.01
N ALA A 12 26.68 -18.10 2.15
CA ALA A 12 26.26 -19.41 2.64
C ALA A 12 26.68 -20.54 1.69
N ALA A 13 26.55 -20.33 0.37
CA ALA A 13 27.01 -21.29 -0.64
C ALA A 13 28.53 -21.51 -0.56
N HIS A 14 29.32 -20.44 -0.45
CA HIS A 14 30.76 -20.52 -0.28
C HIS A 14 31.13 -21.27 1.00
N LEU A 15 30.46 -20.98 2.12
CA LEU A 15 30.71 -21.69 3.38
C LEU A 15 30.37 -23.17 3.27
N HIS A 16 29.29 -23.52 2.57
CA HIS A 16 28.96 -24.93 2.30
C HIS A 16 30.07 -25.63 1.52
N THR A 17 30.51 -25.07 0.39
CA THR A 17 31.57 -25.66 -0.43
C THR A 17 32.89 -25.77 0.34
N ALA A 18 33.29 -24.69 1.03
CA ALA A 18 34.53 -24.63 1.77
C ALA A 18 34.59 -25.61 2.96
N THR A 19 33.44 -26.02 3.49
CA THR A 19 33.36 -26.90 4.67
C THR A 19 32.81 -28.29 4.38
N ALA A 20 32.46 -28.61 3.13
CA ALA A 20 31.81 -29.87 2.77
C ALA A 20 32.63 -31.12 3.14
N HIS A 21 33.96 -31.01 3.15
CA HIS A 21 34.89 -32.07 3.50
C HIS A 21 35.18 -32.16 5.01
N LEU A 22 34.72 -31.19 5.81
CA LEU A 22 34.96 -31.15 7.25
C LEU A 22 33.86 -31.92 8.00
N ARG A 23 34.26 -32.60 9.08
CA ARG A 23 33.34 -33.25 10.02
C ARG A 23 32.79 -32.25 11.02
N LEU A 24 31.93 -31.33 10.55
CA LEU A 24 31.30 -30.34 11.41
C LEU A 24 30.36 -31.00 12.42
N GLY A 25 30.34 -30.51 13.66
CA GLY A 25 29.30 -30.88 14.64
C GLY A 25 27.95 -30.23 14.31
N MET A 26 27.97 -29.03 13.71
CA MET A 26 26.78 -28.27 13.34
C MET A 26 27.07 -27.29 12.21
N PHE A 27 26.03 -26.97 11.43
CA PHE A 27 26.04 -25.89 10.45
C PHE A 27 24.71 -25.14 10.57
N VAL A 28 24.73 -23.96 11.18
CA VAL A 28 23.53 -23.18 11.49
C VAL A 28 23.45 -21.95 10.59
N LEU A 29 22.35 -21.83 9.85
CA LEU A 29 22.05 -20.68 9.01
C LEU A 29 21.01 -19.79 9.70
N PHE A 30 21.37 -18.52 9.88
CA PHE A 30 20.47 -17.51 10.42
C PHE A 30 19.63 -16.94 9.29
N SER A 31 18.41 -17.45 9.17
CA SER A 31 17.39 -17.00 8.23
C SER A 31 16.40 -16.05 8.92
N SER A 32 15.33 -15.68 8.23
CA SER A 32 14.30 -14.77 8.73
C SER A 32 12.91 -15.30 8.39
N ALA A 33 11.98 -15.12 9.31
CA ALA A 33 10.57 -15.38 9.10
C ALA A 33 10.02 -14.62 7.89
N ALA A 34 10.61 -13.50 7.48
CA ALA A 34 10.25 -12.77 6.25
C ALA A 34 10.36 -13.62 4.97
N GLY A 35 11.27 -14.61 4.93
CA GLY A 35 11.36 -15.57 3.83
C GLY A 35 10.26 -16.63 3.82
N THR A 36 9.53 -16.79 4.93
CA THR A 36 8.45 -17.78 5.10
C THR A 36 7.07 -17.16 5.07
N LEU A 37 6.91 -16.03 5.78
CA LEU A 37 5.65 -15.32 5.97
C LEU A 37 5.46 -14.18 4.96
N GLY A 38 6.53 -13.82 4.25
CA GLY A 38 6.56 -12.63 3.39
C GLY A 38 6.80 -11.35 4.19
N SER A 39 7.37 -10.36 3.52
CA SER A 39 7.49 -8.99 4.03
C SER A 39 7.43 -8.03 2.84
N PRO A 40 6.34 -7.25 2.67
CA PRO A 40 6.23 -6.25 1.62
C PRO A 40 7.46 -5.35 1.56
N GLY A 41 7.95 -5.03 0.36
CA GLY A 41 9.16 -4.24 0.16
C GLY A 41 10.50 -4.97 0.38
N GLN A 42 10.50 -6.22 0.86
CA GLN A 42 11.73 -6.97 1.18
C GLN A 42 11.94 -8.24 0.33
N ALA A 43 11.48 -8.24 -0.93
CA ALA A 43 11.57 -9.42 -1.80
C ALA A 43 13.01 -9.95 -1.99
N ASN A 44 13.99 -9.05 -2.09
CA ASN A 44 15.41 -9.40 -2.21
C ASN A 44 15.97 -10.10 -0.95
N TYR A 45 15.55 -9.65 0.24
CA TYR A 45 15.90 -10.23 1.52
C TYR A 45 15.19 -11.57 1.70
N ALA A 46 13.88 -11.64 1.44
CA ALA A 46 13.11 -12.88 1.49
C ALA A 46 13.72 -13.98 0.58
N ALA A 47 14.09 -13.64 -0.65
CA ALA A 47 14.73 -14.58 -1.58
C ALA A 47 16.07 -15.10 -1.06
N ALA A 48 16.92 -14.23 -0.51
CA ALA A 48 18.21 -14.65 0.04
C ALA A 48 18.07 -15.55 1.27
N ASN A 49 17.05 -15.31 2.10
CA ASN A 49 16.69 -16.18 3.23
C ASN A 49 16.15 -17.54 2.77
N ALA A 50 15.28 -17.55 1.76
CA ALA A 50 14.76 -18.79 1.17
C ALA A 50 15.88 -19.66 0.59
N PHE A 51 16.93 -19.06 0.03
CA PHE A 51 18.12 -19.81 -0.38
C PHE A 51 18.82 -20.50 0.80
N CYS A 52 19.01 -19.81 1.93
CA CYS A 52 19.59 -20.42 3.13
C CYS A 52 18.74 -21.58 3.65
N ASP A 53 17.41 -21.43 3.64
CA ASP A 53 16.48 -22.49 4.02
C ASP A 53 16.63 -23.72 3.12
N ALA A 54 16.72 -23.52 1.81
CA ALA A 54 16.92 -24.58 0.84
C ALA A 54 18.31 -25.23 0.99
N LEU A 55 19.35 -24.46 1.29
CA LEU A 55 20.70 -24.98 1.50
C LEU A 55 20.77 -25.89 2.74
N ALA A 56 20.10 -25.54 3.84
CA ALA A 56 20.04 -26.40 5.02
C ALA A 56 19.34 -27.74 4.70
N ALA A 57 18.24 -27.70 3.95
CA ALA A 57 17.55 -28.90 3.48
C ALA A 57 18.45 -29.76 2.56
N HIS A 58 19.14 -29.13 1.61
CA HIS A 58 20.07 -29.79 0.71
C HIS A 58 21.20 -30.48 1.48
N ARG A 59 21.86 -29.78 2.41
CA ARG A 59 22.93 -30.35 3.24
C ARG A 59 22.48 -31.62 3.95
N ARG A 60 21.29 -31.60 4.56
CA ARG A 60 20.75 -32.81 5.23
C ARG A 60 20.44 -33.94 4.28
N ALA A 61 19.91 -33.64 3.09
CA ALA A 61 19.64 -34.65 2.07
C ALA A 61 20.90 -35.40 1.62
N VAL A 62 22.08 -34.74 1.66
CA VAL A 62 23.38 -35.35 1.36
C VAL A 62 24.14 -35.83 2.61
N GLY A 63 23.46 -35.97 3.75
CA GLY A 63 24.05 -36.50 4.98
C GLY A 63 24.96 -35.54 5.75
N LEU A 64 24.98 -34.26 5.37
CA LEU A 64 25.75 -33.22 6.06
C LEU A 64 24.87 -32.51 7.12
N PRO A 65 25.46 -32.08 8.24
CA PRO A 65 24.74 -31.28 9.23
C PRO A 65 24.31 -29.95 8.61
N GLY A 66 23.08 -29.52 8.91
CA GLY A 66 22.48 -28.29 8.40
C GLY A 66 21.16 -27.99 9.08
N VAL A 67 21.01 -26.80 9.63
CA VAL A 67 19.73 -26.26 10.10
C VAL A 67 19.64 -24.79 9.73
N SER A 68 18.51 -24.39 9.14
CA SER A 68 18.15 -22.99 8.93
C SER A 68 17.10 -22.58 9.95
N ILE A 69 17.35 -21.50 10.66
CA ILE A 69 16.43 -20.94 11.64
C ILE A 69 15.90 -19.62 11.11
N ALA A 70 14.63 -19.60 10.74
CA ALA A 70 13.91 -18.42 10.29
C ALA A 70 13.46 -17.62 11.52
N TRP A 71 14.27 -16.64 11.93
CA TRP A 71 14.03 -15.84 13.12
C TRP A 71 12.88 -14.84 12.91
N GLY A 72 12.02 -14.75 13.93
CA GLY A 72 11.15 -13.61 14.16
C GLY A 72 11.94 -12.39 14.64
N LEU A 73 11.21 -11.35 15.03
CA LEU A 73 11.79 -10.10 15.51
C LEU A 73 12.50 -10.30 16.85
N TRP A 74 13.67 -9.71 17.05
CA TRP A 74 14.39 -9.69 18.34
C TRP A 74 14.10 -8.36 19.06
N ALA A 75 13.83 -8.44 20.37
CA ALA A 75 13.46 -7.30 21.22
C ALA A 75 14.66 -6.42 21.58
N ASP A 76 15.82 -7.05 21.81
CA ASP A 76 17.04 -6.31 22.11
C ASP A 76 17.63 -5.77 20.81
N ALA A 77 17.65 -4.45 20.67
CA ALA A 77 18.21 -3.77 19.52
C ALA A 77 19.72 -4.07 19.41
N SER A 78 20.09 -4.94 18.49
CA SER A 78 21.47 -5.08 18.05
C SER A 78 21.53 -5.14 16.53
N GLY A 79 22.35 -4.26 15.94
CA GLY A 79 22.56 -4.18 14.49
C GLY A 79 21.32 -3.77 13.69
N MET A 80 20.61 -4.76 13.13
CA MET A 80 19.64 -4.62 12.02
C MET A 80 18.25 -4.07 12.44
N THR A 81 17.88 -4.21 13.71
CA THR A 81 16.61 -3.71 14.27
C THR A 81 16.75 -2.38 15.00
N GLY A 82 17.98 -1.85 15.13
CA GLY A 82 18.25 -0.57 15.80
C GLY A 82 17.75 0.68 15.06
N HIS A 83 17.20 0.51 13.85
CA HIS A 83 16.60 1.59 13.05
C HIS A 83 15.07 1.47 12.94
N LEU A 84 14.47 0.43 13.53
CA LEU A 84 13.00 0.33 13.58
C LEU A 84 12.52 1.30 14.66
N ALA A 85 11.78 2.32 14.24
CA ALA A 85 11.12 3.23 15.17
C ALA A 85 10.17 2.44 16.07
N ASP A 86 9.91 2.91 17.29
CA ASP A 86 8.98 2.27 18.23
C ASP A 86 7.59 2.00 17.60
N ALA A 87 7.20 2.82 16.62
CA ALA A 87 5.99 2.65 15.82
C ALA A 87 6.00 1.39 14.94
N ASP A 88 7.14 0.97 14.39
CA ASP A 88 7.28 -0.26 13.61
C ASP A 88 7.20 -1.51 14.49
N LEU A 89 7.83 -1.46 15.68
CA LEU A 89 7.73 -2.51 16.68
C LEU A 89 6.27 -2.66 17.18
N ALA A 90 5.59 -1.53 17.41
CA ALA A 90 4.18 -1.50 17.78
C ALA A 90 3.27 -2.03 16.66
N ARG A 91 3.53 -1.67 15.40
CA ARG A 91 2.79 -2.17 14.23
C ARG A 91 2.93 -3.67 14.03
N MET A 92 4.10 -4.24 14.30
CA MET A 92 4.36 -5.68 14.19
C MET A 92 3.79 -6.46 15.38
N SER A 93 3.78 -5.91 16.59
CA SER A 93 3.10 -6.55 17.73
C SER A 93 1.60 -6.76 17.49
N ARG A 94 0.96 -5.86 16.72
CA ARG A 94 -0.45 -5.93 16.33
C ARG A 94 -0.77 -7.05 15.33
N THR A 95 0.22 -7.69 14.72
CA THR A 95 0.01 -8.82 13.80
C THR A 95 0.12 -10.20 14.48
N GLY A 96 0.21 -10.23 15.82
CA GLY A 96 0.27 -11.46 16.61
C GLY A 96 1.66 -12.12 16.67
N VAL A 97 2.69 -11.47 16.12
CA VAL A 97 4.10 -11.88 16.21
C VAL A 97 4.83 -10.90 17.12
N ALA A 98 5.14 -11.34 18.34
CA ALA A 98 5.85 -10.55 19.33
C ALA A 98 7.38 -10.62 19.14
N SER A 99 8.09 -9.65 19.71
CA SER A 99 9.54 -9.62 19.73
C SER A 99 10.11 -10.63 20.74
N LEU A 100 11.20 -11.29 20.35
CA LEU A 100 11.92 -12.27 21.15
C LEU A 100 12.99 -11.58 22.00
N SER A 101 12.93 -11.72 23.33
CA SER A 101 14.09 -11.39 24.16
C SER A 101 15.31 -12.24 23.80
N THR A 102 16.53 -11.73 24.01
CA THR A 102 17.77 -12.50 23.73
C THR A 102 17.77 -13.86 24.42
N ARG A 103 17.32 -13.93 25.68
CA ARG A 103 17.20 -15.18 26.44
C ARG A 103 16.31 -16.19 25.74
N HIS A 104 15.15 -15.76 25.25
CA HIS A 104 14.20 -16.62 24.56
C HIS A 104 14.73 -17.04 23.18
N GLY A 105 15.38 -16.11 22.44
CA GLY A 105 16.03 -16.41 21.18
C GLY A 105 17.13 -17.48 21.30
N LEU A 106 17.98 -17.38 22.33
CA LEU A 106 19.01 -18.40 22.60
C LEU A 106 18.41 -19.76 22.99
N ALA A 107 17.36 -19.79 23.81
CA ALA A 107 16.67 -21.04 24.12
C ALA A 107 16.06 -21.69 22.86
N LEU A 108 15.54 -20.89 21.92
CA LEU A 108 15.04 -21.39 20.63
C LEU A 108 16.17 -21.88 19.71
N LEU A 109 17.37 -21.30 19.79
CA LEU A 109 18.55 -21.79 19.07
C LEU A 109 18.90 -23.20 19.56
N ASP A 110 18.99 -23.39 20.88
CA ASP A 110 19.29 -24.70 21.47
C ASP A 110 18.24 -25.74 21.09
N ALA A 111 16.95 -25.37 21.18
CA ALA A 111 15.84 -26.23 20.77
C ALA A 111 15.90 -26.57 19.27
N ALA A 112 16.21 -25.60 18.41
CA ALA A 112 16.27 -25.79 16.96
C ALA A 112 17.40 -26.75 16.55
N VAL A 113 18.56 -26.64 17.17
CA VAL A 113 19.70 -27.54 16.92
C VAL A 113 19.37 -28.97 17.35
N GLN A 114 18.58 -29.16 18.42
CA GLN A 114 18.19 -30.47 18.94
C GLN A 114 16.97 -31.09 18.24
N HIS A 115 16.08 -30.29 17.65
CA HIS A 115 14.84 -30.76 17.04
C HIS A 115 15.08 -31.75 15.87
N GLY A 116 16.21 -31.65 15.18
CA GLY A 116 16.49 -32.51 14.03
C GLY A 116 15.68 -32.16 12.78
N GLY A 117 15.09 -30.97 12.69
CA GLY A 117 14.53 -30.42 11.44
C GLY A 117 15.58 -29.69 10.59
N ALA A 118 15.39 -29.64 9.27
CA ALA A 118 16.27 -28.87 8.38
C ALA A 118 15.98 -27.37 8.38
N ARG A 119 14.71 -27.01 8.60
CA ARG A 119 14.19 -25.66 8.52
C ARG A 119 13.16 -25.47 9.62
N LEU A 120 13.38 -24.46 10.47
CA LEU A 120 12.53 -24.16 11.62
C LEU A 120 12.24 -22.67 11.66
N VAL A 121 11.04 -22.29 12.07
CA VAL A 121 10.68 -20.89 12.35
C VAL A 121 10.78 -20.69 13.85
N ALA A 122 11.57 -19.70 14.28
CA ALA A 122 11.73 -19.31 15.67
C ALA A 122 11.10 -17.94 15.88
N ALA A 123 9.82 -17.92 16.25
CA ALA A 123 9.05 -16.69 16.45
C ALA A 123 8.14 -16.82 17.66
N GLN A 124 7.94 -15.71 18.39
CA GLN A 124 6.96 -15.65 19.45
C GLN A 124 5.60 -15.29 18.84
N VAL A 125 4.74 -16.28 18.72
CA VAL A 125 3.40 -16.11 18.15
C VAL A 125 2.38 -16.19 19.27
N ASP A 126 1.45 -15.24 19.32
CA ASP A 126 0.29 -15.31 20.20
C ASP A 126 -0.94 -15.76 19.41
N PRO A 127 -1.37 -17.02 19.56
CA PRO A 127 -2.52 -17.55 18.82
C PRO A 127 -3.84 -16.83 19.13
N ARG A 128 -3.99 -16.23 20.33
CA ARG A 128 -5.20 -15.49 20.69
C ARG A 128 -5.28 -14.16 19.95
N THR A 129 -4.14 -13.47 19.88
CA THR A 129 -4.03 -12.24 19.07
C THR A 129 -4.25 -12.55 17.59
N LEU A 130 -3.69 -13.64 17.07
CA LEU A 130 -3.95 -14.08 15.70
C LEU A 130 -5.44 -14.40 15.44
N ALA A 131 -6.12 -15.04 16.38
CA ALA A 131 -7.54 -15.36 16.25
C ALA A 131 -8.47 -14.13 16.19
N GLY A 132 -8.01 -12.99 16.72
CA GLY A 132 -8.73 -11.71 16.66
C GLY A 132 -8.54 -10.94 15.35
N LEU A 133 -7.61 -11.36 14.49
CA LEU A 133 -7.32 -10.67 13.22
C LEU A 133 -8.23 -11.18 12.09
N PRO A 134 -8.61 -10.32 11.12
CA PRO A 134 -9.36 -10.76 9.95
C PRO A 134 -8.62 -11.88 9.20
N ALA A 135 -9.31 -12.98 8.88
CA ALA A 135 -8.68 -14.15 8.26
C ALA A 135 -7.92 -13.82 6.96
N ASP A 136 -8.44 -12.87 6.17
CA ASP A 136 -7.84 -12.44 4.90
C ASP A 136 -6.58 -11.58 5.08
N SER A 137 -6.35 -11.05 6.29
CA SER A 137 -5.13 -10.31 6.62
C SER A 137 -3.98 -11.23 7.05
N LEU A 138 -4.25 -12.52 7.28
CA LEU A 138 -3.28 -13.48 7.77
C LEU A 138 -2.69 -14.33 6.62
N PRO A 139 -1.35 -14.49 6.57
CA PRO A 139 -0.72 -15.51 5.74
C PRO A 139 -1.37 -16.89 5.99
N ALA A 140 -1.53 -17.69 4.93
CA ALA A 140 -2.19 -18.99 5.00
C ALA A 140 -1.59 -19.92 6.07
N THR A 141 -0.29 -19.83 6.31
CA THR A 141 0.44 -20.58 7.34
C THR A 141 0.05 -20.19 8.77
N LEU A 142 -0.36 -18.94 9.01
CA LEU A 142 -0.79 -18.45 10.33
C LEU A 142 -2.29 -18.65 10.58
N ARG A 143 -3.11 -18.77 9.53
CA ARG A 143 -4.55 -19.06 9.67
C ARG A 143 -4.83 -20.37 10.41
N ALA A 144 -4.04 -21.41 10.14
CA ALA A 144 -4.16 -22.69 10.85
C ALA A 144 -3.82 -22.55 12.35
N LEU A 145 -2.87 -21.67 12.70
CA LEU A 145 -2.47 -21.40 14.08
C LEU A 145 -3.52 -20.53 14.82
N ALA A 146 -4.17 -19.61 14.12
CA ALA A 146 -5.27 -18.80 14.65
C ALA A 146 -6.48 -19.69 15.00
N ALA A 147 -6.78 -20.67 14.16
CA ALA A 147 -7.89 -21.60 14.38
C ALA A 147 -7.69 -22.50 15.62
N THR A 148 -6.44 -22.86 15.96
CA THR A 148 -6.14 -23.66 17.15
C THR A 148 -6.12 -22.84 18.45
N GLY A 149 -5.78 -21.54 18.36
CA GLY A 149 -5.78 -20.61 19.50
C GLY A 149 -7.16 -20.27 20.07
N GLY A 150 -8.22 -20.40 19.26
CA GLY A 150 -9.61 -20.19 19.68
C GLY A 150 -10.21 -21.35 20.49
N GLY A 151 -9.49 -22.47 20.66
CA GLY A 151 -10.03 -23.73 21.19
C GLY A 151 -9.97 -23.93 22.71
N GLY A 152 -9.59 -22.94 23.51
CA GLY A 152 -9.29 -23.15 24.94
C GLY A 152 -10.00 -22.19 25.88
N GLY A 153 -11.33 -22.22 25.92
CA GLY A 153 -12.08 -21.44 26.89
C GLY A 153 -13.58 -21.47 26.62
N ALA A 154 -14.27 -22.46 27.19
CA ALA A 154 -15.69 -22.38 27.48
C ALA A 154 -15.95 -21.31 28.56
N GLY A 155 -15.61 -20.05 28.27
CA GLY A 155 -16.06 -18.89 29.02
C GLY A 155 -17.36 -18.44 28.39
N ARG A 156 -18.48 -18.78 29.05
CA ARG A 156 -19.84 -18.29 28.82
C ARG A 156 -19.90 -17.15 27.81
N ARG A 157 -20.35 -17.46 26.59
CA ARG A 157 -21.08 -16.50 25.76
C ARG A 157 -22.32 -16.09 26.56
N THR A 158 -22.19 -15.07 27.40
CA THR A 158 -23.35 -14.27 27.79
C THR A 158 -23.82 -13.61 26.52
N ALA A 159 -25.01 -14.01 26.07
CA ALA A 159 -25.70 -13.45 24.94
C ALA A 159 -25.82 -11.93 25.12
N ALA A 160 -24.93 -11.18 24.48
CA ALA A 160 -25.11 -9.79 24.15
C ALA A 160 -24.86 -9.70 22.64
N ALA A 161 -25.97 -9.80 21.91
CA ALA A 161 -26.14 -9.57 20.48
C ALA A 161 -25.09 -10.23 19.55
N ALA A 162 -25.46 -11.39 19.01
CA ALA A 162 -24.99 -11.79 17.70
C ALA A 162 -25.39 -10.68 16.70
N GLY A 163 -24.42 -9.85 16.33
CA GLY A 163 -24.46 -9.05 15.11
C GLY A 163 -23.78 -9.86 14.02
N GLU A 164 -24.59 -10.33 13.08
CA GLU A 164 -24.19 -10.78 11.74
C GLU A 164 -23.22 -9.79 11.08
N ASP A 165 -22.60 -10.19 9.97
CA ASP A 165 -21.95 -9.35 8.96
C ASP A 165 -22.72 -8.03 8.70
N ARG A 166 -22.55 -7.04 9.59
CA ARG A 166 -23.01 -5.69 9.35
C ARG A 166 -21.88 -4.99 8.62
N GLN A 167 -21.90 -5.16 7.30
CA GLN A 167 -21.53 -4.07 6.43
C GLN A 167 -22.21 -2.81 7.00
N VAL A 168 -21.44 -1.88 7.54
CA VAL A 168 -21.97 -0.71 8.23
C VAL A 168 -22.84 0.04 7.22
N ASP A 169 -24.14 0.10 7.47
CA ASP A 169 -25.07 0.85 6.63
C ASP A 169 -24.85 2.35 6.91
N TRP A 170 -23.88 2.91 6.18
CA TRP A 170 -23.56 4.33 6.24
C TRP A 170 -24.72 5.21 5.76
N GLY A 171 -25.58 4.69 4.87
CA GLY A 171 -26.80 5.38 4.45
C GLY A 171 -27.74 5.63 5.62
N ALA A 172 -28.06 4.58 6.39
CA ALA A 172 -28.87 4.71 7.60
C ALA A 172 -28.18 5.52 8.71
N ARG A 173 -26.84 5.45 8.81
CA ARG A 173 -26.07 6.16 9.85
C ARG A 173 -25.92 7.65 9.58
N LEU A 174 -25.92 8.06 8.31
CA LEU A 174 -25.89 9.46 7.88
C LEU A 174 -27.30 10.03 7.71
N ALA A 175 -28.33 9.20 7.60
CA ALA A 175 -29.72 9.62 7.54
C ALA A 175 -30.12 10.38 8.82
N GLY A 176 -30.75 11.53 8.67
CA GLY A 176 -31.21 12.37 9.79
C GLY A 176 -30.14 13.23 10.47
N LEU A 177 -28.86 13.10 10.10
CA LEU A 177 -27.80 14.00 10.56
C LEU A 177 -27.71 15.25 9.67
N SER A 178 -27.41 16.41 10.27
CA SER A 178 -27.08 17.62 9.51
C SER A 178 -25.76 17.47 8.74
N THR A 179 -25.54 18.28 7.72
CA THR A 179 -24.29 18.27 6.93
C THR A 179 -23.05 18.41 7.81
N ALA A 180 -23.11 19.26 8.85
CA ALA A 180 -22.00 19.44 9.79
C ALA A 180 -21.75 18.21 10.67
N GLU A 181 -22.81 17.51 11.09
CA GLU A 181 -22.70 16.27 11.88
C GLU A 181 -22.21 15.09 11.04
N ARG A 182 -22.66 15.00 9.80
CA ARG A 182 -22.16 14.03 8.82
C ARG A 182 -20.68 14.21 8.56
N HIS A 183 -20.25 15.43 8.26
CA HIS A 183 -18.85 15.75 8.05
C HIS A 183 -18.00 15.42 9.29
N ARG A 184 -18.45 15.83 10.49
CA ARG A 184 -17.75 15.52 11.75
C ARG A 184 -17.62 14.01 12.00
N LEU A 185 -18.65 13.23 11.69
CA LEU A 185 -18.64 11.79 11.86
C LEU A 185 -17.61 11.13 10.92
N VAL A 186 -17.60 11.50 9.65
CA VAL A 186 -16.67 10.94 8.66
C VAL A 186 -15.24 11.44 8.91
N LEU A 187 -15.06 12.69 9.34
CA LEU A 187 -13.77 13.23 9.74
C LEU A 187 -13.17 12.46 10.91
N ASN A 188 -13.98 12.16 11.94
CA ASN A 188 -13.53 11.35 13.07
C ASN A 188 -13.17 9.91 12.66
N LEU A 189 -13.88 9.34 11.68
CA LEU A 189 -13.52 8.04 11.10
C LEU A 189 -12.13 8.09 10.45
N VAL A 190 -11.87 9.10 9.61
CA VAL A 190 -10.59 9.30 8.94
C VAL A 190 -9.46 9.52 9.96
N ARG A 191 -9.64 10.45 10.89
CA ARG A 191 -8.65 10.77 11.93
C ARG A 191 -8.36 9.57 12.84
N GLY A 192 -9.38 8.79 13.20
CA GLY A 192 -9.19 7.59 14.04
C GLY A 192 -8.39 6.49 13.34
N HIS A 193 -8.67 6.25 12.05
CA HIS A 193 -7.86 5.32 11.27
C HIS A 193 -6.45 5.85 11.01
N ALA A 194 -6.28 7.15 10.77
CA ALA A 194 -4.97 7.77 10.59
C ALA A 194 -4.13 7.68 11.88
N ALA A 195 -4.71 7.99 13.04
CA ALA A 195 -4.06 7.84 14.35
C ALA A 195 -3.62 6.39 14.58
N THR A 196 -4.48 5.43 14.25
CA THR A 196 -4.16 3.99 14.35
C THR A 196 -2.97 3.59 13.46
N VAL A 197 -2.90 4.11 12.23
CA VAL A 197 -1.78 3.85 11.31
C VAL A 197 -0.47 4.45 11.84
N LEU A 198 -0.52 5.68 12.34
CA LEU A 198 0.64 6.39 12.91
C LEU A 198 1.04 5.92 14.31
N GLY A 199 0.22 5.07 14.96
CA GLY A 199 0.49 4.54 16.29
C GLY A 199 0.13 5.49 17.44
N HIS A 200 -0.70 6.51 17.18
CA HIS A 200 -1.24 7.38 18.20
C HIS A 200 -2.46 6.71 18.89
N ALA A 201 -2.51 6.81 20.22
CA ALA A 201 -3.65 6.34 21.00
C ALA A 201 -4.84 7.31 20.96
N ASP A 202 -4.59 8.57 20.59
CA ASP A 202 -5.56 9.65 20.55
C ASP A 202 -5.85 10.09 19.11
N VAL A 203 -7.14 10.25 18.79
CA VAL A 203 -7.64 10.77 17.52
C VAL A 203 -7.25 12.24 17.34
N ASP A 204 -7.13 12.97 18.45
CA ASP A 204 -6.77 14.39 18.44
C ASP A 204 -5.30 14.67 18.14
N ALA A 205 -4.45 13.63 18.15
CA ALA A 205 -3.09 13.73 17.66
C ALA A 205 -3.01 13.99 16.14
N VAL A 206 -4.05 13.65 15.38
CA VAL A 206 -4.16 13.93 13.94
C VAL A 206 -4.95 15.22 13.76
N GLN A 207 -4.28 16.30 13.33
CA GLN A 207 -4.95 17.55 12.99
C GLN A 207 -5.73 17.39 11.67
N ALA A 208 -6.90 18.04 11.56
CA ALA A 208 -7.79 17.83 10.41
C ALA A 208 -7.25 18.45 9.11
N GLU A 209 -6.53 19.57 9.23
CA GLU A 209 -5.98 20.39 8.14
C GLU A 209 -4.48 20.13 7.92
N ALA A 210 -3.84 19.30 8.74
CA ALA A 210 -2.42 18.96 8.53
C ALA A 210 -2.28 17.92 7.42
N SER A 211 -1.25 18.07 6.60
CA SER A 211 -0.98 17.10 5.55
C SER A 211 -0.55 15.76 6.16
N PHE A 212 -1.08 14.66 5.64
CA PHE A 212 -0.64 13.31 5.99
C PHE A 212 0.88 13.15 5.86
N LYS A 213 1.50 13.80 4.87
CA LYS A 213 2.96 13.78 4.71
C LYS A 213 3.71 14.42 5.89
N GLU A 214 3.20 15.54 6.39
CA GLU A 214 3.75 16.23 7.56
C GLU A 214 3.54 15.42 8.85
N LEU A 215 2.44 14.67 8.90
CA LEU A 215 2.11 13.74 9.99
C LEU A 215 2.89 12.42 9.92
N GLY A 216 3.75 12.23 8.93
CA GLY A 216 4.63 11.06 8.82
C GLY A 216 4.09 9.92 7.95
N PHE A 217 3.10 10.16 7.09
CA PHE A 217 2.69 9.18 6.08
C PHE A 217 3.71 9.05 4.96
N ASP A 218 3.98 7.80 4.60
CA ASP A 218 4.77 7.33 3.47
C ASP A 218 3.92 6.47 2.51
N SER A 219 4.55 5.91 1.46
CA SER A 219 3.85 5.09 0.47
C SER A 219 3.23 3.80 1.05
N LEU A 220 3.72 3.28 2.18
CA LEU A 220 3.21 2.03 2.77
C LEU A 220 2.04 2.31 3.73
N THR A 221 2.18 3.31 4.59
CA THR A 221 1.14 3.78 5.51
C THR A 221 -0.06 4.37 4.78
N ALA A 222 0.14 5.01 3.62
CA ALA A 222 -0.93 5.44 2.73
C ALA A 222 -1.81 4.27 2.25
N VAL A 223 -1.19 3.15 1.87
CA VAL A 223 -1.91 1.93 1.46
C VAL A 223 -2.65 1.30 2.63
N GLU A 224 -2.05 1.31 3.83
CA GLU A 224 -2.69 0.78 5.05
C GLU A 224 -3.93 1.59 5.44
N LEU A 225 -3.85 2.92 5.43
CA LEU A 225 -5.00 3.80 5.67
C LEU A 225 -6.12 3.56 4.66
N ARG A 226 -5.78 3.47 3.37
CA ARG A 226 -6.74 3.17 2.30
C ARG A 226 -7.45 1.84 2.53
N ASN A 227 -6.72 0.79 2.89
CA ASN A 227 -7.31 -0.53 3.15
C ASN A 227 -8.26 -0.51 4.35
N ARG A 228 -7.86 0.17 5.44
CA ARG A 228 -8.71 0.33 6.63
C ARG A 228 -9.99 1.10 6.32
N LEU A 229 -9.89 2.22 5.61
CA LEU A 229 -11.05 3.01 5.22
C LEU A 229 -11.96 2.23 4.26
N ALA A 230 -11.39 1.49 3.30
CA ALA A 230 -12.18 0.65 2.38
C ALA A 230 -12.95 -0.44 3.15
N ALA A 231 -12.34 -1.07 4.15
CA ALA A 231 -13.01 -2.05 4.99
C ALA A 231 -14.11 -1.43 5.87
N ALA A 232 -13.85 -0.25 6.45
CA ALA A 232 -14.82 0.43 7.32
C ALA A 232 -16.01 1.02 6.54
N THR A 233 -15.78 1.48 5.31
CA THR A 233 -16.78 2.16 4.47
C THR A 233 -17.48 1.23 3.47
N GLY A 234 -16.88 0.07 3.17
CA GLY A 234 -17.33 -0.80 2.08
C GLY A 234 -17.04 -0.23 0.68
N LEU A 235 -16.35 0.91 0.58
CA LEU A 235 -16.04 1.57 -0.68
C LEU A 235 -14.79 0.97 -1.34
N ARG A 236 -14.78 0.94 -2.68
CA ARG A 236 -13.56 0.75 -3.45
C ARG A 236 -12.81 2.08 -3.52
N LEU A 237 -11.67 2.18 -2.86
CA LEU A 237 -10.89 3.42 -2.76
C LEU A 237 -9.64 3.35 -3.67
N PRO A 238 -9.32 4.41 -4.44
CA PRO A 238 -8.11 4.45 -5.27
C PRO A 238 -6.82 4.32 -4.45
N ALA A 239 -5.78 3.73 -5.04
CA ALA A 239 -4.50 3.53 -4.35
C ALA A 239 -3.75 4.85 -4.06
N GLY A 240 -4.00 5.89 -4.87
CA GLY A 240 -3.42 7.24 -4.73
C GLY A 240 -4.15 8.15 -3.75
N MET A 241 -5.27 7.73 -3.15
CA MET A 241 -6.19 8.54 -2.36
C MET A 241 -5.52 9.46 -1.32
N VAL A 242 -4.51 8.97 -0.59
CA VAL A 242 -3.86 9.75 0.47
C VAL A 242 -2.96 10.85 -0.11
N PHE A 243 -2.52 10.71 -1.36
CA PHE A 243 -1.80 11.73 -2.11
C PHE A 243 -2.76 12.67 -2.85
N ASP A 244 -3.87 12.13 -3.36
CA ASP A 244 -4.91 12.89 -4.05
C ASP A 244 -5.70 13.79 -3.06
N TYR A 245 -5.83 13.33 -1.81
CA TYR A 245 -6.50 14.00 -0.70
C TYR A 245 -5.57 14.04 0.51
N PRO A 246 -4.59 14.97 0.52
CA PRO A 246 -3.47 14.96 1.47
C PRO A 246 -3.85 15.38 2.88
N GLU A 247 -5.07 15.85 3.13
CA GLU A 247 -5.54 16.30 4.43
C GLU A 247 -6.74 15.45 4.90
N ALA A 248 -6.87 15.27 6.22
CA ALA A 248 -7.93 14.44 6.78
C ALA A 248 -9.33 15.02 6.54
N ALA A 249 -9.48 16.35 6.54
CA ALA A 249 -10.71 17.05 6.18
C ALA A 249 -11.11 16.79 4.72
N VAL A 250 -10.18 16.99 3.79
CA VAL A 250 -10.43 16.78 2.34
C VAL A 250 -10.75 15.32 2.04
N LEU A 251 -10.07 14.38 2.70
CA LEU A 251 -10.35 12.96 2.57
C LEU A 251 -11.74 12.59 3.15
N ALA A 252 -12.17 13.27 4.21
CA ALA A 252 -13.50 13.06 4.79
C ALA A 252 -14.61 13.54 3.85
N ASP A 253 -14.44 14.68 3.19
CA ASP A 253 -15.37 15.19 2.18
C ASP A 253 -15.51 14.19 1.01
N TYR A 254 -14.38 13.70 0.49
CA TYR A 254 -14.37 12.69 -0.57
C TYR A 254 -15.12 11.40 -0.19
N LEU A 255 -14.95 10.93 1.06
CA LEU A 255 -15.68 9.76 1.54
C LEU A 255 -17.17 10.05 1.71
N LEU A 256 -17.53 11.25 2.19
CA LEU A 256 -18.91 11.64 2.40
C LEU A 256 -19.72 11.66 1.09
N GLU A 257 -19.13 12.20 0.02
CA GLU A 257 -19.74 12.21 -1.33
C GLU A 257 -20.05 10.79 -1.84
N ARG A 258 -19.20 9.83 -1.49
CA ARG A 258 -19.34 8.43 -1.94
C ARG A 258 -20.25 7.59 -1.05
N LEU A 259 -20.34 7.94 0.23
CA LEU A 259 -21.19 7.25 1.21
C LEU A 259 -22.65 7.71 1.14
N ALA A 260 -22.90 8.95 0.71
CA ALA A 260 -24.25 9.48 0.51
C ALA A 260 -24.38 10.19 -0.85
N PRO A 261 -24.42 9.45 -1.98
CA PRO A 261 -24.50 10.03 -3.33
C PRO A 261 -25.80 10.79 -3.67
N GLY A 262 -26.67 11.07 -2.68
CA GLY A 262 -28.02 11.60 -2.90
C GLY A 262 -28.52 12.64 -1.90
N ASP A 263 -27.75 13.00 -0.86
CA ASP A 263 -28.22 13.95 0.17
C ASP A 263 -27.50 15.31 0.13
N GLY A 264 -26.76 15.57 -0.96
CA GLY A 264 -26.15 16.85 -1.28
C GLY A 264 -27.01 17.69 -2.22
N ALA A 265 -28.31 17.81 -1.98
CA ALA A 265 -29.11 18.86 -2.60
C ALA A 265 -28.82 20.20 -1.89
N ALA A 266 -27.64 20.76 -2.14
CA ALA A 266 -27.44 22.21 -2.07
C ALA A 266 -27.79 22.79 -3.45
N PRO A 267 -28.65 23.82 -3.53
CA PRO A 267 -29.07 24.38 -4.81
C PRO A 267 -27.89 25.14 -5.44
N GLY A 268 -27.46 24.70 -6.63
CA GLY A 268 -26.63 25.52 -7.52
C GLY A 268 -25.11 25.25 -7.53
N ARG A 269 -24.65 23.99 -7.52
CA ARG A 269 -23.33 23.67 -8.09
C ARG A 269 -23.53 23.07 -9.48
N ASP A 270 -23.31 23.90 -10.49
CA ASP A 270 -23.38 23.53 -11.89
C ASP A 270 -22.54 22.27 -12.13
N ALA A 271 -22.98 21.40 -13.04
CA ALA A 271 -22.22 20.23 -13.51
C ALA A 271 -20.82 20.57 -14.08
N VAL A 272 -20.51 21.87 -14.12
CA VAL A 272 -19.27 22.51 -14.54
C VAL A 272 -18.20 22.47 -13.44
N ASP A 273 -18.55 22.51 -12.15
CA ASP A 273 -17.60 22.57 -11.02
C ASP A 273 -16.61 21.39 -10.99
N PRO A 274 -17.04 20.12 -11.16
CA PRO A 274 -16.11 19.00 -11.22
C PRO A 274 -15.15 19.07 -12.42
N VAL A 275 -15.62 19.58 -13.56
CA VAL A 275 -14.83 19.71 -14.79
C VAL A 275 -13.78 20.82 -14.66
N LEU A 276 -14.16 21.96 -14.04
CA LEU A 276 -13.21 23.03 -13.73
C LEU A 276 -12.15 22.58 -12.72
N GLY A 277 -12.53 21.73 -11.75
CA GLY A 277 -11.57 21.11 -10.83
C GLY A 277 -10.53 20.22 -11.54
N GLU A 278 -10.93 19.44 -12.55
CA GLU A 278 -9.99 18.66 -13.38
C GLU A 278 -9.08 19.56 -14.23
N LEU A 279 -9.59 20.67 -14.76
CA LEU A 279 -8.80 21.61 -15.55
C LEU A 279 -7.75 22.33 -14.69
N ALA A 280 -8.08 22.72 -13.45
CA ALA A 280 -7.12 23.29 -12.51
C ALA A 280 -6.01 22.29 -12.11
N ARG A 281 -6.35 21.00 -11.97
CA ARG A 281 -5.37 19.91 -11.76
C ARG A 281 -4.41 19.77 -12.93
N LEU A 282 -4.95 19.80 -14.15
CA LEU A 282 -4.16 19.73 -15.38
C LEU A 282 -3.21 20.94 -15.49
N GLU A 283 -3.69 22.15 -15.19
CA GLU A 283 -2.87 23.37 -15.18
C GLU A 283 -1.67 23.24 -14.22
N THR A 284 -1.90 22.79 -12.99
CA THR A 284 -0.85 22.59 -11.98
C THR A 284 0.18 21.54 -12.43
N THR A 285 -0.29 20.47 -13.09
CA THR A 285 0.57 19.40 -13.62
C THR A 285 1.45 19.92 -14.75
N LEU A 286 0.88 20.70 -15.68
CA LEU A 286 1.63 21.29 -16.78
C LEU A 286 2.65 22.33 -16.31
N ALA A 287 2.34 23.08 -15.25
CA ALA A 287 3.25 24.08 -14.68
C ALA A 287 4.47 23.47 -13.98
N THR A 288 4.38 22.22 -13.53
CA THR A 288 5.44 21.52 -12.76
C THR A 288 6.18 20.46 -13.56
N LEU A 289 5.70 20.14 -14.76
CA LEU A 289 6.29 19.14 -15.64
C LEU A 289 7.53 19.69 -16.36
N ASP A 290 8.68 19.06 -16.11
CA ASP A 290 9.90 19.28 -16.90
C ASP A 290 9.85 18.42 -18.17
N THR A 291 9.69 19.06 -19.33
CA THR A 291 9.56 18.38 -20.63
C THR A 291 10.32 19.14 -21.72
N ASP A 292 10.84 18.40 -22.71
CA ASP A 292 11.43 18.92 -23.93
C ASP A 292 10.39 19.48 -24.91
N ASP A 293 10.87 20.13 -25.98
CA ASP A 293 10.01 20.79 -26.97
C ASP A 293 9.09 19.79 -27.71
N GLU A 294 9.54 18.56 -27.93
CA GLU A 294 8.75 17.50 -28.56
C GLU A 294 7.61 17.03 -27.63
N GLY A 295 7.88 16.83 -26.33
CA GLY A 295 6.86 16.53 -25.34
C GLY A 295 5.83 17.66 -25.19
N ARG A 296 6.29 18.92 -25.23
CA ARG A 296 5.41 20.09 -25.23
C ARG A 296 4.49 20.12 -26.44
N GLN A 297 5.00 19.84 -27.65
CA GLN A 297 4.19 19.78 -28.87
C GLN A 297 3.12 18.68 -28.81
N ARG A 298 3.46 17.48 -28.31
CA ARG A 298 2.50 16.37 -28.17
C ARG A 298 1.37 16.69 -27.18
N ILE A 299 1.70 17.33 -26.07
CA ILE A 299 0.71 17.79 -25.08
C ILE A 299 -0.22 18.83 -25.72
N THR A 300 0.34 19.85 -26.37
CA THR A 300 -0.44 20.90 -27.06
C THR A 300 -1.38 20.33 -28.10
N GLN A 301 -0.92 19.39 -28.94
CA GLN A 301 -1.76 18.74 -29.95
C GLN A 301 -2.94 17.98 -29.31
N ARG A 302 -2.70 17.30 -28.18
CA ARG A 302 -3.74 16.54 -27.49
C ARG A 302 -4.78 17.46 -26.83
N LEU A 303 -4.34 18.56 -26.24
CA LEU A 303 -5.24 19.59 -25.68
C LEU A 303 -6.08 20.25 -26.77
N GLY A 304 -5.47 20.59 -27.91
CA GLY A 304 -6.17 21.10 -29.09
C GLY A 304 -7.24 20.13 -29.61
N ALA A 305 -6.94 18.83 -29.67
CA ALA A 305 -7.90 17.81 -30.11
C ALA A 305 -9.09 17.67 -29.13
N LEU A 306 -8.85 17.78 -27.82
CA LEU A 306 -9.92 17.76 -26.81
C LEU A 306 -10.81 19.01 -26.92
N LEU A 307 -10.21 20.18 -27.13
CA LEU A 307 -10.93 21.43 -27.32
C LEU A 307 -11.77 21.41 -28.61
N ALA A 308 -11.22 20.91 -29.71
CA ALA A 308 -11.94 20.74 -30.98
C ALA A 308 -13.13 19.77 -30.83
N LYS A 309 -12.95 18.67 -30.10
CA LYS A 309 -14.04 17.71 -29.82
C LYS A 309 -15.13 18.30 -28.93
N TRP A 310 -14.75 19.13 -27.95
CA TRP A 310 -15.69 19.84 -27.09
C TRP A 310 -16.51 20.85 -27.90
N ASN A 311 -15.84 21.67 -28.71
CA ASN A 311 -16.49 22.67 -29.56
C ASN A 311 -17.36 22.04 -30.66
N GLY A 312 -16.97 20.87 -31.18
CA GLY A 312 -17.73 20.11 -32.18
C GLY A 312 -18.90 19.29 -31.61
N GLY A 313 -19.01 19.15 -30.29
CA GLY A 313 -20.10 18.40 -29.63
C GLY A 313 -21.43 19.18 -29.51
N GLY A 314 -21.44 20.45 -29.92
CA GLY A 314 -22.59 21.35 -29.78
C GLY A 314 -23.47 21.53 -31.02
N SER A 315 -23.23 20.84 -32.14
CA SER A 315 -23.99 21.07 -33.37
C SER A 315 -24.23 19.82 -34.22
N GLY A 316 -25.41 19.23 -34.09
CA GLY A 316 -26.07 18.55 -35.22
C GLY A 316 -27.41 19.22 -35.46
N GLY A 317 -27.79 19.73 -36.63
CA GLY A 317 -27.25 19.85 -38.01
C GLY A 317 -28.33 20.64 -38.80
N PRO A 318 -28.48 20.55 -40.14
CA PRO A 318 -27.54 20.60 -41.25
C PRO A 318 -27.52 22.00 -41.95
N ALA A 319 -26.52 22.22 -42.81
CA ALA A 319 -26.44 23.23 -43.89
C ALA A 319 -26.88 24.68 -43.59
N ASP A 320 -25.90 25.56 -43.40
CA ASP A 320 -25.77 26.70 -44.33
C ASP A 320 -24.33 27.21 -44.36
N ALA A 321 -23.81 27.32 -45.57
CA ALA A 321 -22.55 27.96 -45.85
C ALA A 321 -22.71 29.47 -45.61
N THR A 322 -21.97 30.04 -44.65
CA THR A 322 -21.45 31.40 -44.76
C THR A 322 -20.16 31.50 -43.97
N GLY A 323 -19.14 32.07 -44.63
CA GLY A 323 -17.74 31.89 -44.30
C GLY A 323 -17.28 32.61 -43.03
N PHE A 324 -16.23 32.05 -42.45
CA PHE A 324 -15.04 32.75 -41.95
C PHE A 324 -13.95 31.70 -41.65
N ASP A 325 -13.71 30.79 -42.61
CA ASP A 325 -12.70 29.72 -42.49
C ASP A 325 -11.76 29.68 -43.72
N ALA A 326 -11.36 30.88 -44.15
CA ALA A 326 -10.39 31.08 -45.22
C ALA A 326 -9.53 32.29 -44.88
N LEU A 327 -8.51 32.09 -44.03
CA LEU A 327 -7.29 32.91 -43.93
C LEU A 327 -6.42 32.35 -42.78
N GLU A 328 -5.69 31.27 -43.05
CA GLU A 328 -4.31 31.00 -42.53
C GLU A 328 -3.78 29.63 -42.96
N ALA A 329 -4.04 29.25 -44.21
CA ALA A 329 -3.35 28.14 -44.87
C ALA A 329 -3.05 28.54 -46.32
N ALA A 330 -2.09 29.45 -46.46
CA ALA A 330 -1.36 29.67 -47.70
C ALA A 330 0.13 29.73 -47.32
N SER A 331 0.91 28.88 -47.97
CA SER A 331 2.22 28.35 -47.60
C SER A 331 3.42 29.20 -48.02
N ASP A 332 4.54 29.10 -47.28
CA ASP A 332 5.86 29.57 -47.74
C ASP A 332 6.49 28.69 -48.84
N ASP A 333 5.95 27.48 -49.09
CA ASP A 333 6.53 26.53 -50.06
C ASP A 333 5.82 26.47 -51.44
N GLU A 334 4.74 27.23 -51.67
CA GLU A 334 4.13 27.39 -53.01
C GLU A 334 4.45 28.75 -53.68
N MET A 335 5.23 29.63 -53.03
CA MET A 335 5.56 30.96 -53.58
C MET A 335 6.66 30.97 -54.65
N PHE A 336 7.30 29.83 -54.96
CA PHE A 336 8.36 29.74 -55.98
C PHE A 336 8.05 28.88 -57.22
N GLU A 337 6.86 28.29 -57.35
CA GLU A 337 6.45 27.60 -58.59
C GLU A 337 5.52 28.43 -59.50
N LEU A 338 5.16 29.67 -59.11
CA LEU A 338 4.27 30.54 -59.88
C LEU A 338 4.97 31.77 -60.51
N ILE A 339 6.25 31.66 -60.88
CA ILE A 339 6.95 32.68 -61.68
C ILE A 339 7.38 32.16 -63.07
N ASP A 340 7.39 30.85 -63.32
CA ASP A 340 7.92 30.30 -64.57
C ASP A 340 6.86 29.74 -65.53
N ARG A 341 5.59 30.14 -65.38
CA ARG A 341 4.52 29.60 -66.22
C ARG A 341 3.48 30.58 -66.73
N GLU A 342 3.83 31.85 -66.94
CA GLU A 342 3.15 32.69 -67.94
C GLU A 342 4.09 33.78 -68.46
N LEU A 343 4.70 33.55 -69.62
CA LEU A 343 4.52 34.33 -70.86
C LEU A 343 5.22 33.55 -71.99
N PRO A 344 4.71 33.62 -73.24
CA PRO A 344 5.05 32.70 -74.34
C PRO A 344 6.50 32.70 -74.79
#